data_AF-A0A4U8S3C8-F1
#
_entry.id   AF-A0A4U8S3C8-F1
#
_cell.length_a   1.000
_cell.length_b   1.000
_cell.length_c   1.000
_cell.angle_alpha   90.00
_cell.angle_beta   90.00
_cell.angle_gamma   90.00
#
_symmetry.space_group_name_H-M   'P 1'
#
loop_
_entity.id
_entity.type
_entity.pdbx_description
1 polymer ?
#
loop_
_entity_poly.entity_id
_entity_poly.type
_entity_poly.pdbx_seq_one_letter_code
_entity_poly.pdbx_strand_id
1 'polypeptide(L)'
;MESLDYELNLGISKVETLSQNYYLKLGGNEERISFEARIFVEHLEHFNGFVDSIKKRTPLSFSTLESSSLRKIIIDKFSSKSKDWLMDSSRNVVYHTKEFSISGVLV
;
A
#
# COMPACT_ATOMS: atom_id res chain seq x y z
N MET A 1 -16.13 2.36 -1.50
CA MET A 1 -16.12 1.23 -0.55
C MET A 1 -14.69 1.10 -0.10
N GLU A 2 -14.41 1.08 1.21
CA GLU A 2 -13.04 0.88 1.69
C GLU A 2 -12.67 -0.58 1.48
N SER A 3 -11.55 -0.84 0.80
CA SER A 3 -11.08 -2.18 0.47
C SER A 3 -9.58 -2.30 0.69
N LEU A 4 -9.17 -3.50 1.07
CA LEU A 4 -7.78 -3.94 1.05
C LEU A 4 -7.68 -5.05 0.00
N ASP A 5 -7.02 -4.75 -1.10
CA ASP A 5 -6.81 -5.70 -2.18
C ASP A 5 -5.54 -6.51 -1.93
N TYR A 6 -5.66 -7.82 -2.11
CA TYR A 6 -4.58 -8.78 -1.95
C TYR A 6 -4.41 -9.58 -3.24
N GLU A 7 -3.20 -9.57 -3.78
CA GLU A 7 -2.85 -10.30 -5.00
C GLU A 7 -1.69 -11.27 -4.71
N LEU A 8 -1.88 -12.54 -5.07
CA LEU A 8 -0.82 -13.55 -5.01
C LEU A 8 -0.40 -13.91 -6.43
N ASN A 9 0.78 -13.47 -6.85
CA ASN A 9 1.38 -13.86 -8.10
C ASN A 9 2.28 -15.08 -7.89
N LEU A 10 1.97 -16.18 -8.58
CA LEU A 10 2.73 -17.43 -8.47
C LEU A 10 3.97 -17.47 -9.36
N GLY A 11 4.30 -16.43 -10.13
CA GLY A 11 5.49 -16.41 -10.99
C GLY A 11 5.52 -17.54 -12.02
N ILE A 12 4.34 -17.97 -12.50
CA ILE A 12 4.18 -19.03 -13.51
C ILE A 12 3.94 -18.37 -14.86
N SER A 13 4.72 -18.74 -15.86
CA SER A 13 4.55 -18.30 -17.24
C SER A 13 4.10 -19.46 -18.12
N LYS A 14 3.07 -19.22 -18.93
CA LYS A 14 2.61 -20.15 -19.95
C LYS A 14 3.45 -19.96 -21.20
N VAL A 15 3.97 -21.06 -21.73
CA VAL A 15 4.63 -21.07 -23.04
C VAL A 15 3.80 -21.92 -23.99
N GLU A 16 3.38 -21.28 -25.09
CA GLU A 16 2.55 -21.91 -26.11
C GLU A 16 3.43 -22.59 -27.15
N THR A 17 3.10 -23.83 -27.49
CA THR A 17 3.77 -24.55 -28.57
C THR A 17 2.77 -25.28 -29.46
N LEU A 18 3.25 -25.74 -30.62
CA LEU A 18 2.45 -26.48 -31.59
C LEU A 18 1.93 -27.82 -31.05
N SER A 19 2.62 -28.46 -30.10
CA SER A 19 2.22 -29.77 -29.57
C SER A 19 1.41 -29.63 -28.29
N GLN A 20 1.94 -28.95 -27.28
CA GLN A 20 1.29 -28.75 -26.00
C GLN A 20 1.84 -27.52 -25.27
N ASN A 21 0.97 -26.83 -24.56
CA ASN A 21 1.38 -25.72 -23.70
C ASN A 21 2.12 -26.28 -22.48
N TYR A 22 3.19 -25.61 -22.06
CA TYR A 22 3.87 -25.91 -20.81
C TYR A 22 3.92 -24.68 -19.90
N TYR A 23 3.92 -24.92 -18.60
CA TYR A 23 3.95 -23.89 -17.57
C TYR A 23 5.30 -23.93 -16.87
N LEU A 24 6.01 -22.81 -16.89
CA LEU A 24 7.33 -22.68 -16.26
C LEU A 24 7.24 -21.79 -15.03
N LYS A 25 7.82 -22.24 -13.91
CA LYS A 25 8.03 -21.42 -12.71
C LYS A 25 9.27 -20.56 -12.95
N LEU A 26 9.08 -19.26 -13.17
CA LEU A 26 10.15 -18.32 -13.50
C LEU A 26 10.68 -17.55 -12.27
N GLY A 27 9.98 -17.61 -11.13
CA GLY A 27 10.38 -16.89 -9.92
C GLY A 27 9.65 -17.34 -8.65
N GLY A 28 9.87 -16.62 -7.56
CA GLY A 28 9.17 -16.82 -6.29
C GLY A 28 7.68 -16.50 -6.36
N ASN A 29 6.98 -16.65 -5.24
CA ASN A 29 5.64 -16.09 -5.10
C ASN A 29 5.77 -14.63 -4.67
N GLU A 30 4.95 -13.74 -5.25
CA GLU A 30 4.86 -12.34 -4.85
C GLU A 30 3.48 -12.10 -4.23
N GLU A 31 3.45 -11.63 -2.98
CA GLU A 31 2.24 -11.19 -2.30
C GLU A 31 2.19 -9.66 -2.35
N ARG A 32 1.20 -9.11 -3.04
CA ARG A 32 1.01 -7.68 -3.19
C ARG A 32 -0.24 -7.23 -2.43
N ILE A 33 -0.10 -6.09 -1.78
CA ILE A 33 -1.19 -5.41 -1.08
C ILE A 33 -1.40 -4.04 -1.70
N SER A 34 -2.66 -3.66 -1.88
CA SER A 34 -3.03 -2.29 -2.23
C SER A 34 -4.28 -1.83 -1.53
N PHE A 35 -4.34 -0.54 -1.20
CA PHE A 35 -5.52 0.09 -0.63
C PHE A 35 -5.52 1.59 -0.88
N GLU A 36 -6.70 2.18 -0.72
CA GLU A 36 -6.91 3.62 -0.69
C GLU A 36 -7.45 4.02 0.69
N ALA A 37 -6.99 5.15 1.21
CA ALA A 37 -7.39 5.63 2.52
C ALA A 37 -7.56 7.15 2.54
N ARG A 38 -8.48 7.62 3.40
CA ARG A 38 -8.64 9.03 3.75
C ARG A 38 -8.37 9.19 5.25
N ILE A 39 -7.47 10.10 5.60
CA ILE A 39 -7.12 10.40 7.00
C ILE A 39 -7.25 11.88 7.30
N PHE A 40 -7.55 12.19 8.56
CA PHE A 40 -7.48 13.53 9.12
C PHE A 40 -6.13 13.69 9.83
N VAL A 41 -5.36 14.68 9.40
CA VAL A 41 -4.00 14.92 9.87
C VAL A 41 -3.95 16.27 10.58
N GLU A 42 -3.70 16.25 11.88
CA GLU A 42 -3.50 17.48 12.66
C GLU A 42 -2.15 18.14 12.34
N HIS A 43 -1.08 17.33 12.32
CA HIS A 43 0.28 17.79 12.01
C HIS A 43 0.76 17.22 10.68
N LEU A 44 0.84 18.06 9.64
CA LEU A 44 1.31 17.66 8.31
C LEU A 44 2.70 17.01 8.31
N GLU A 45 3.54 17.34 9.29
CA GLU A 45 4.87 16.76 9.47
C GLU A 45 4.82 15.24 9.64
N HIS A 46 3.81 14.70 10.34
CA HIS A 46 3.65 13.24 10.50
C HIS A 46 3.39 12.56 9.16
N PHE A 47 2.52 13.16 8.33
CA PHE A 47 2.25 12.64 6.99
C PHE A 47 3.47 12.75 6.09
N ASN A 48 4.21 13.87 6.16
CA ASN A 48 5.45 14.03 5.40
C ASN A 48 6.52 13.02 5.80
N GLY A 49 6.67 12.74 7.11
CA GLY A 49 7.59 11.71 7.61
C GLY A 49 7.24 10.30 7.12
N PHE A 50 5.95 9.99 6.99
CA PHE A 50 5.50 8.76 6.35
C PHE A 50 5.89 8.71 4.86
N VAL A 51 5.63 9.79 4.12
CA VAL A 51 6.01 9.89 2.70
C VAL A 51 7.53 9.75 2.51
N ASP A 52 8.33 10.34 3.39
CA ASP A 52 9.78 10.23 3.33
C ASP A 52 10.27 8.82 3.65
N SER A 53 9.56 8.08 4.52
CA SER A 53 9.83 6.67 4.78
C SER A 53 9.54 5.80 3.55
N ILE A 54 8.48 6.10 2.80
CA ILE A 54 8.21 5.45 1.50
C ILE A 54 9.32 5.76 0.49
N LYS A 55 9.74 7.02 0.37
CA LYS A 55 10.79 7.44 -0.57
C LYS A 55 12.14 6.77 -0.32
N LYS A 56 12.44 6.44 0.94
CA LYS A 56 13.66 5.69 1.30
C LYS A 56 13.65 4.25 0.77
N ARG A 57 12.50 3.75 0.29
CA ARG A 57 12.32 2.38 -0.22
C ARG A 57 12.77 1.30 0.77
N THR A 58 12.69 1.61 2.06
CA THR A 58 13.01 0.68 3.13
C THR A 58 11.77 -0.13 3.48
N PRO A 59 11.89 -1.44 3.80
CA PRO A 59 10.78 -2.23 4.28
C PRO A 59 10.15 -1.61 5.54
N LEU A 60 8.84 -1.38 5.50
CA LEU A 60 8.06 -0.85 6.62
C LEU A 60 7.33 -1.99 7.33
N SER A 61 7.06 -1.82 8.63
CA SER A 61 6.25 -2.77 9.37
C SER A 61 4.82 -2.80 8.81
N PHE A 62 4.29 -3.99 8.57
CA PHE A 62 2.94 -4.21 8.10
C PHE A 62 2.22 -5.18 9.03
N SER A 63 1.03 -4.77 9.48
CA SER A 63 0.15 -5.57 10.34
C SER A 63 -1.29 -5.19 10.06
N THR A 64 -2.18 -6.17 10.09
CA THR A 64 -3.64 -5.96 10.07
C THR A 64 -4.24 -6.54 11.35
N LEU A 65 -5.47 -6.15 11.68
CA LEU A 65 -6.16 -6.68 12.88
C LEU A 65 -6.30 -8.22 12.83
N GLU A 66 -6.46 -8.77 11.63
CA GLU A 66 -6.61 -10.21 11.37
C GLU A 66 -5.28 -10.97 11.28
N SER A 67 -4.14 -10.27 11.21
CA SER A 67 -2.83 -10.88 11.01
C SER A 67 -1.96 -10.74 12.26
N SER A 68 -1.74 -11.85 12.95
CA SER A 68 -0.86 -11.93 14.13
C SER A 68 0.63 -11.97 13.78
N SER A 69 0.99 -12.09 12.50
CA SER A 69 2.38 -12.11 12.05
C SER A 69 2.88 -10.71 11.70
N LEU A 70 4.00 -10.33 12.33
CA LEU A 70 4.78 -9.15 11.94
C LEU A 70 5.38 -9.39 10.55
N ARG A 71 4.77 -8.80 9.53
CA ARG A 71 5.29 -8.81 8.15
C ARG A 71 5.90 -7.45 7.82
N LYS A 72 6.69 -7.40 6.75
CA LYS A 72 7.18 -6.14 6.21
C LYS A 72 6.60 -5.91 4.83
N ILE A 73 6.49 -4.64 4.45
CA ILE A 73 6.03 -4.22 3.12
C ILE A 73 7.06 -3.27 2.51
N ILE A 74 7.38 -3.49 1.24
CA ILE A 74 8.10 -2.52 0.42
C ILE A 74 7.06 -1.83 -0.47
N ILE A 75 6.86 -0.54 -0.25
CA ILE A 75 5.90 0.26 -1.01
C ILE A 75 6.57 0.73 -2.30
N ASP A 76 6.05 0.29 -3.44
CA ASP A 76 6.58 0.60 -4.77
C ASP A 76 5.72 1.61 -5.55
N LYS A 77 4.43 1.70 -5.22
CA LYS A 77 3.52 2.71 -5.77
C LYS A 77 2.85 3.47 -4.63
N PHE A 78 2.94 4.80 -4.70
CA PHE A 78 2.30 5.69 -3.75
C PHE A 78 1.73 6.89 -4.48
N SER A 79 0.49 7.25 -4.17
CA SER A 79 -0.10 8.51 -4.63
C SER A 79 -0.84 9.18 -3.49
N SER A 80 -0.82 10.51 -3.45
CA SER A 80 -1.56 11.26 -2.42
C SER A 80 -2.12 12.55 -2.99
N LYS A 81 -3.31 12.91 -2.52
CA LYS A 81 -4.01 14.16 -2.81
C LYS A 81 -4.37 14.84 -1.50
N SER A 82 -4.25 16.16 -1.47
CA SER A 82 -4.78 16.96 -0.36
C SER A 82 -6.19 17.37 -0.72
N LYS A 83 -7.11 17.19 0.22
CA LYS A 83 -8.47 17.73 0.13
C LYS A 83 -8.59 18.84 1.16
N ASP A 84 -9.47 19.80 0.89
CA ASP A 84 -9.56 21.12 1.54
C ASP A 84 -9.43 21.14 3.08
N TRP A 85 -9.07 22.32 3.57
CA TRP A 85 -8.95 22.68 4.99
C TRP A 85 -10.34 22.65 5.64
N LEU A 86 -10.52 21.77 6.61
CA LEU A 86 -11.74 21.72 7.41
C LEU A 86 -11.39 22.20 8.82
N MET A 87 -11.84 23.40 9.14
CA MET A 87 -11.74 23.96 10.49
C MET A 87 -12.94 23.48 11.29
N ASP A 88 -12.72 22.57 12.24
CA ASP A 88 -13.77 22.14 13.16
C ASP A 88 -13.95 23.20 14.25
N SER A 89 -15.00 24.00 14.12
CA SER A 89 -15.34 25.09 15.04
C SER A 89 -15.74 24.61 16.44
N SER A 90 -15.99 23.31 16.63
CA SER A 90 -16.38 22.75 17.94
C SER A 90 -15.18 22.42 18.84
N ARG A 91 -14.00 22.18 18.26
CA ARG A 91 -12.79 21.71 18.97
C ARG A 91 -11.60 22.65 18.88
N ASN A 92 -11.69 23.72 18.09
CA ASN A 92 -10.60 24.69 17.85
C ASN A 92 -9.30 24.00 17.34
N VAL A 93 -9.44 22.89 16.62
CA VAL A 93 -8.34 22.15 15.99
C VAL A 93 -8.52 22.20 14.48
N VAL A 94 -7.44 22.49 13.76
CA VAL A 94 -7.40 22.48 12.29
C VAL A 94 -6.89 21.13 11.84
N TYR A 95 -7.70 20.42 11.04
CA TYR A 95 -7.29 19.15 10.44
C TYR A 95 -7.09 19.31 8.93
N HIS A 96 -6.10 18.60 8.42
CA HIS A 96 -5.87 18.43 6.99
C HIS A 96 -6.42 17.09 6.53
N THR A 97 -7.25 17.10 5.49
CA THR A 97 -7.72 15.86 4.89
C THR A 97 -6.71 15.38 3.85
N LYS A 98 -6.17 14.18 4.03
CA LYS A 98 -5.29 13.51 3.06
C LYS A 98 -5.97 12.27 2.53
N GLU A 99 -6.06 12.18 1.21
CA GLU A 99 -6.44 10.96 0.51
C GLU A 99 -5.19 10.37 -0.14
N PHE A 100 -4.94 9.07 0.04
CA PHE A 100 -3.77 8.42 -0.54
C PHE A 100 -4.06 6.98 -0.94
N SER A 101 -3.25 6.48 -1.86
CA SER A 101 -3.24 5.09 -2.28
C SER A 101 -1.83 4.51 -2.18
N ILE A 102 -1.76 3.26 -1.75
CA ILE A 102 -0.51 2.50 -1.60
C ILE A 102 -0.66 1.19 -2.37
N SER A 103 0.42 0.79 -3.05
CA SER A 103 0.65 -0.59 -3.44
C SER A 103 2.07 -0.98 -3.07
N GLY A 104 2.24 -2.20 -2.58
CA GLY A 104 3.54 -2.72 -2.18
C GLY A 104 3.56 -4.23 -2.10
N VAL A 105 4.77 -4.77 -2.04
CA VAL A 105 5.03 -6.21 -1.95
C VAL A 105 5.39 -6.56 -0.52
N LEU A 106 4.82 -7.65 -0.01
CA LEU A 106 5.17 -8.20 1.30
C LEU A 106 6.52 -8.95 1.24
N VAL A 107 7.34 -8.73 2.26
CA VAL A 107 8.67 -9.34 2.42
C VAL A 107 8.89 -9.85 3.85
#